data_AF-A0A2G6QT74-F1
#
_entry.id   AF-A0A2G6QT74-F1
#
_cell.length_a   1.000
_cell.length_b   1.000
_cell.length_c   1.000
_cell.angle_alpha   90.00
_cell.angle_beta   90.00
_cell.angle_gamma   90.00
#
_symmetry.space_group_name_H-M   'P 1'
#
loop_
_entity.id
_entity.type
_entity.pdbx_description
1 polymer ?
#
loop_
_entity_poly.entity_id
_entity_poly.type
_entity_poly.pdbx_seq_one_letter_code
_entity_poly.pdbx_strand_id
1 'polypeptide(L)'
;MKRYKLIFLGIVQLFVSCNESDESNCVQFLPEPTDRYEFPIKPGSEEWIGYSAQQQIDALQIPIEILENMSTKGMVETCMAYPLFSTMSAFDSPQKGLERQIGNFNGLQFLERRNDASRMLSIRFSRMGLDCPPEDILEKGLYGLDLIHITMLLAQPVYIDKLDSSGKRQLLEEAMKKYEGYLLDLESWGVYLASVDAVLISRIMIQDGYEPFLMEVQNNQALADFIDTANLGKNLELLNKIIEYANNY
;
A
#
# COMPACT_ATOMS: atom_id res chain seq x y z
N MET A 1 44.80 49.85 43.16
CA MET A 1 45.56 48.75 42.49
C MET A 1 44.61 47.61 42.18
N LYS A 2 44.39 47.34 40.89
CA LYS A 2 44.12 46.03 40.23
C LYS A 2 43.72 44.86 41.18
N ARG A 3 42.53 44.23 41.04
CA ARG A 3 42.22 43.03 40.20
C ARG A 3 41.38 42.08 41.10
N TYR A 4 40.41 41.25 40.73
CA TYR A 4 39.84 40.75 39.48
C TYR A 4 38.35 40.41 39.70
N LYS A 5 37.56 40.49 38.62
CA LYS A 5 36.22 39.93 38.47
C LYS A 5 36.30 38.40 38.45
N LEU A 6 35.43 37.70 39.18
CA LEU A 6 35.05 36.32 38.86
C LEU A 6 33.57 36.32 38.47
N ILE A 7 33.34 36.28 37.16
CA ILE A 7 32.05 36.03 36.54
C ILE A 7 31.89 34.51 36.55
N PHE A 8 30.90 34.01 37.31
CA PHE A 8 30.48 32.62 37.21
C PHE A 8 29.71 32.48 35.89
N LEU A 9 30.39 31.96 34.86
CA LEU A 9 29.72 31.50 33.63
C LEU A 9 28.94 30.24 33.99
N GLY A 10 27.63 30.37 34.14
CA GLY A 10 26.73 29.23 34.21
C GLY A 10 26.79 28.47 32.89
N ILE A 11 27.34 27.25 32.92
CA ILE A 11 27.28 26.32 31.80
C ILE A 11 25.83 25.89 31.67
N VAL A 12 25.10 26.52 30.75
CA VAL A 12 23.84 25.97 30.25
C VAL A 12 24.23 24.76 29.41
N GLN A 13 24.18 23.58 30.01
CA GLN A 13 24.18 22.34 29.24
C GLN A 13 22.86 22.30 28.47
N LEU A 14 22.90 22.82 27.25
CA LEU A 14 21.95 22.44 26.22
C LEU A 14 22.09 20.92 26.08
N PHE A 15 21.17 20.19 26.70
CA PHE A 15 20.83 18.87 26.22
C PHE A 15 20.27 19.09 24.82
N VAL A 16 21.16 19.10 23.83
CA VAL A 16 20.81 18.70 22.48
C VAL A 16 20.35 17.26 22.66
N SER A 17 19.04 17.09 22.87
CA SER A 17 18.40 15.82 22.60
C SER A 17 18.70 15.56 21.14
N CYS A 18 19.73 14.74 20.88
CA CYS A 18 19.77 14.01 19.63
C CYS A 18 18.47 13.21 19.62
N ASN A 19 17.44 13.75 18.97
CA ASN A 19 16.55 12.86 18.26
C ASN A 19 17.48 12.23 17.21
N GLU A 20 17.98 11.04 17.51
CA GLU A 20 18.18 10.07 16.44
C GLU A 20 16.83 10.09 15.71
N SER A 21 16.83 10.70 14.53
CA SER A 21 15.78 10.44 13.56
C SER A 21 15.79 8.93 13.40
N ASP A 22 14.79 8.26 13.99
CA ASP A 22 14.43 6.90 13.61
C ASP A 22 14.23 6.95 12.09
N GLU A 23 15.28 6.61 11.34
CA GLU A 23 15.25 6.45 9.90
C GLU A 23 14.33 5.27 9.59
N SER A 24 13.04 5.59 9.56
CA SER A 24 12.00 5.08 8.66
C SER A 24 12.09 3.60 8.31
N ASN A 25 11.87 2.73 9.30
CA ASN A 25 11.48 1.34 9.05
C ASN A 25 9.98 1.21 8.71
N CYS A 26 9.45 2.18 7.95
CA CYS A 26 8.03 2.30 7.62
C CYS A 26 7.59 1.37 6.48
N VAL A 27 8.54 0.84 5.72
CA VAL A 27 8.28 0.09 4.50
C VAL A 27 8.35 -1.42 4.68
N GLN A 28 8.41 -1.95 5.90
CA GLN A 28 8.53 -3.39 6.09
C GLN A 28 8.12 -3.78 7.50
N PHE A 29 7.90 -5.07 7.72
CA PHE A 29 7.67 -5.59 9.08
C PHE A 29 8.88 -5.39 9.99
N LEU A 30 8.61 -5.24 11.28
CA LEU A 30 9.62 -5.32 12.35
C LEU A 30 9.33 -6.49 13.30
N PRO A 31 10.30 -7.39 13.54
CA PRO A 31 11.50 -7.59 12.72
C PRO A 31 11.13 -7.99 11.28
N GLU A 32 12.03 -7.72 10.33
CA GLU A 32 11.88 -8.16 8.94
C GLU A 32 11.77 -9.70 8.87
N PRO A 33 10.93 -10.24 7.99
CA PRO A 33 10.86 -11.67 7.76
C PRO A 33 12.14 -12.16 7.08
N THR A 34 12.81 -13.15 7.66
CA THR A 34 14.06 -13.72 7.12
C THR A 34 13.82 -14.69 5.96
N ASP A 35 12.56 -14.97 5.63
CA ASP A 35 12.13 -15.98 4.65
C ASP A 35 11.46 -15.34 3.42
N ARG A 36 11.61 -14.03 3.22
CA ARG A 36 11.25 -13.37 1.95
C ARG A 36 12.03 -14.01 0.80
N TYR A 37 11.36 -14.26 -0.32
CA TYR A 37 12.00 -14.77 -1.51
C TYR A 37 12.69 -13.66 -2.30
N GLU A 38 13.96 -13.87 -2.60
CA GLU A 38 14.73 -13.01 -3.49
C GLU A 38 14.66 -13.57 -4.92
N PHE A 39 14.03 -12.82 -5.82
CA PHE A 39 13.88 -13.23 -7.21
C PHE A 39 15.25 -13.29 -7.89
N PRO A 40 15.66 -14.47 -8.41
CA PRO A 40 17.00 -14.64 -8.99
C PRO A 40 17.17 -13.89 -10.31
N ILE A 41 16.05 -13.64 -11.02
CA ILE A 41 16.01 -12.92 -12.28
C ILE A 41 14.99 -11.79 -12.14
N LYS A 42 15.36 -10.57 -12.54
CA LYS A 42 14.52 -9.38 -12.45
C LYS A 42 14.87 -8.38 -13.56
N PRO A 43 14.01 -7.37 -13.84
CA PRO A 43 14.31 -6.31 -14.78
C PRO A 43 15.71 -5.73 -14.55
N GLY A 44 16.50 -5.69 -15.62
CA GLY A 44 17.89 -5.20 -15.59
C GLY A 44 18.97 -6.28 -15.47
N SER A 45 18.63 -7.56 -15.25
CA SER A 45 19.60 -8.66 -15.38
C SER A 45 19.90 -8.96 -16.86
N GLU A 46 21.06 -9.57 -17.16
CA GLU A 46 21.45 -9.92 -18.53
C GLU A 46 20.45 -10.90 -19.15
N GLU A 47 20.01 -11.89 -18.38
CA GLU A 47 19.04 -12.90 -18.81
C GLU A 47 17.68 -12.27 -19.15
N TRP A 48 17.27 -11.24 -18.40
CA TRP A 48 15.97 -10.60 -18.55
C TRP A 48 15.78 -9.92 -19.93
N ILE A 49 16.86 -9.39 -20.52
CA ILE A 49 16.81 -8.64 -21.79
C ILE A 49 16.29 -9.51 -22.94
N GLY A 50 16.57 -10.81 -22.93
CA GLY A 50 16.18 -11.75 -23.97
C GLY A 50 14.82 -12.42 -23.77
N TYR A 51 14.13 -12.17 -22.64
CA TYR A 51 12.91 -12.89 -22.30
C TYR A 51 11.67 -12.28 -22.98
N SER A 52 10.84 -13.16 -23.56
CA SER A 52 9.46 -12.84 -23.88
C SER A 52 8.64 -12.58 -22.60
N ALA A 53 7.46 -11.95 -22.75
CA ALA A 53 6.58 -11.69 -21.61
C ALA A 53 6.22 -12.97 -20.82
N GLN A 54 6.03 -14.10 -21.51
CA GLN A 54 5.75 -15.38 -20.83
C GLN A 54 6.98 -15.89 -20.07
N GLN A 55 8.18 -15.81 -20.66
CA GLN A 55 9.42 -16.22 -19.98
C GLN A 55 9.70 -15.36 -18.74
N GLN A 56 9.36 -14.08 -18.77
CA GLN A 56 9.46 -13.20 -17.59
C GLN A 56 8.51 -13.66 -16.47
N ILE A 57 7.27 -14.02 -16.80
CA ILE A 57 6.31 -14.56 -15.82
C ILE A 57 6.80 -15.89 -15.25
N ASP A 58 7.29 -16.79 -16.10
CA ASP A 58 7.76 -18.12 -15.71
C ASP A 58 8.99 -18.02 -14.79
N ALA A 59 9.92 -17.11 -15.09
CA ALA A 59 11.12 -16.87 -14.29
C ALA A 59 10.85 -16.29 -12.89
N LEU A 60 9.67 -15.69 -12.70
CA LEU A 60 9.25 -15.12 -11.41
C LEU A 60 8.35 -16.04 -10.59
N GLN A 61 8.05 -17.25 -11.07
CA GLN A 61 7.34 -18.22 -10.24
C GLN A 61 8.24 -18.69 -9.09
N ILE A 62 7.64 -18.81 -7.90
CA ILE A 62 8.35 -19.28 -6.72
C ILE A 62 8.21 -20.80 -6.62
N PRO A 63 9.29 -21.55 -6.37
CA PRO A 63 9.20 -22.99 -6.11
C PRO A 63 8.17 -23.32 -5.02
N ILE A 64 7.34 -24.33 -5.26
CA ILE A 64 6.22 -24.73 -4.38
C ILE A 64 6.69 -25.00 -2.94
N GLU A 65 7.83 -25.67 -2.79
CA GLU A 65 8.43 -26.01 -1.50
C GLU A 65 8.80 -24.75 -0.70
N ILE A 66 9.19 -23.67 -1.38
CA ILE A 66 9.49 -22.39 -0.73
C ILE A 66 8.18 -21.73 -0.30
N LEU A 67 7.16 -21.70 -1.17
CA LEU A 67 5.85 -21.10 -0.87
C LEU A 67 5.15 -21.73 0.34
N GLU A 68 5.25 -23.05 0.48
CA GLU A 68 4.62 -23.81 1.57
C GLU A 68 5.32 -23.58 2.92
N ASN A 69 6.64 -23.32 2.92
CA ASN A 69 7.43 -23.12 4.13
C ASN A 69 7.59 -21.65 4.54
N MET A 70 7.24 -20.71 3.67
CA MET A 70 7.35 -19.27 3.93
C MET A 70 6.28 -18.77 4.90
N SER A 71 6.65 -17.90 5.84
CA SER A 71 5.74 -17.19 6.75
C SER A 71 4.83 -16.21 6.02
N THR A 72 3.69 -15.83 6.60
CA THR A 72 2.77 -14.88 5.93
C THR A 72 3.41 -13.50 5.78
N LYS A 73 4.25 -13.09 6.73
CA LYS A 73 5.05 -11.87 6.61
C LYS A 73 6.03 -11.96 5.44
N GLY A 74 6.78 -13.06 5.33
CA GLY A 74 7.68 -13.31 4.20
C GLY A 74 6.93 -13.31 2.86
N MET A 75 5.73 -13.88 2.82
CA MET A 75 4.88 -13.91 1.63
C MET A 75 4.42 -12.51 1.22
N VAL A 76 4.00 -11.69 2.19
CA VAL A 76 3.62 -10.29 1.93
C VAL A 76 4.81 -9.52 1.35
N GLU A 77 5.99 -9.56 1.97
CA GLU A 77 7.16 -8.83 1.45
C GLU A 77 7.65 -9.39 0.10
N THR A 78 7.49 -10.70 -0.13
CA THR A 78 7.77 -11.33 -1.42
C THR A 78 6.82 -10.82 -2.50
N CYS A 79 5.53 -10.69 -2.19
CA CYS A 79 4.55 -10.13 -3.11
C CYS A 79 4.84 -8.65 -3.37
N MET A 80 5.14 -7.85 -2.34
CA MET A 80 5.52 -6.44 -2.51
C MET A 80 6.75 -6.28 -3.41
N ALA A 81 7.71 -7.21 -3.33
CA ALA A 81 8.90 -7.22 -4.17
C ALA A 81 8.71 -7.82 -5.58
N TYR A 82 7.48 -8.21 -5.97
CA TYR A 82 7.22 -8.86 -7.25
C TYR A 82 7.55 -7.92 -8.44
N PRO A 83 8.55 -8.25 -9.29
CA PRO A 83 9.11 -7.27 -10.22
C PRO A 83 8.19 -6.82 -11.35
N LEU A 84 7.16 -7.60 -11.69
CA LEU A 84 6.21 -7.26 -12.76
C LEU A 84 4.96 -6.54 -12.25
N PHE A 85 4.84 -6.22 -10.96
CA PHE A 85 3.62 -5.62 -10.43
C PHE A 85 3.26 -4.30 -11.14
N SER A 86 4.25 -3.45 -11.41
CA SER A 86 4.06 -2.16 -12.10
C SER A 86 3.46 -2.29 -13.51
N THR A 87 3.56 -3.47 -14.15
CA THR A 87 2.91 -3.76 -15.44
C THR A 87 1.38 -3.79 -15.36
N MET A 88 0.80 -3.79 -14.16
CA MET A 88 -0.64 -3.56 -13.93
C MET A 88 -1.16 -2.29 -14.63
N SER A 89 -0.33 -1.24 -14.71
CA SER A 89 -0.69 0.02 -15.37
C SER A 89 -0.87 -0.06 -16.89
N ALA A 90 -0.48 -1.18 -17.52
CA ALA A 90 -0.58 -1.39 -18.97
C ALA A 90 -1.95 -1.93 -19.44
N PHE A 91 -2.91 -2.12 -18.53
CA PHE A 91 -4.24 -2.68 -18.83
C PHE A 91 -5.32 -1.60 -18.88
N ASP A 92 -6.49 -1.96 -19.45
CA ASP A 92 -7.61 -1.01 -19.62
C ASP A 92 -8.10 -0.38 -18.32
N SER A 93 -7.92 -1.07 -17.20
CA SER A 93 -8.24 -0.56 -15.87
C SER A 93 -7.27 -1.11 -14.83
N PRO A 94 -7.04 -0.37 -13.73
CA PRO A 94 -6.20 -0.86 -12.63
C PRO A 94 -6.70 -2.21 -12.07
N GLN A 95 -8.02 -2.39 -11.95
CA GLN A 95 -8.59 -3.67 -11.49
C GLN A 95 -8.24 -4.84 -12.44
N LYS A 96 -8.41 -4.68 -13.76
CA LYS A 96 -8.04 -5.73 -14.74
C LYS A 96 -6.54 -6.05 -14.70
N GLY A 97 -5.71 -5.02 -14.53
CA GLY A 97 -4.27 -5.21 -14.39
C GLY A 97 -3.92 -6.00 -13.14
N LEU A 98 -4.56 -5.71 -11.99
CA LEU A 98 -4.37 -6.46 -10.75
C LEU A 98 -4.78 -7.92 -10.90
N GLU A 99 -5.96 -8.17 -11.45
CA GLU A 99 -6.47 -9.53 -11.73
C GLU A 99 -5.49 -10.32 -12.60
N ARG A 100 -4.88 -9.66 -13.59
CA ARG A 100 -3.85 -10.28 -14.42
C ARG A 100 -2.59 -10.62 -13.62
N GLN A 101 -2.14 -9.75 -12.70
CA GLN A 101 -0.99 -10.06 -11.84
C GLN A 101 -1.30 -11.21 -10.88
N ILE A 102 -2.47 -11.22 -10.23
CA ILE A 102 -2.92 -12.31 -9.37
C ILE A 102 -2.97 -13.63 -10.15
N GLY A 103 -3.49 -13.61 -11.38
CA GLY A 103 -3.56 -14.79 -12.24
C GLY A 103 -2.19 -15.31 -12.70
N ASN A 104 -1.20 -14.44 -12.86
CA ASN A 104 0.11 -14.80 -13.41
C ASN A 104 1.15 -15.18 -12.35
N PHE A 105 0.99 -14.75 -11.09
CA PHE A 105 2.02 -14.93 -10.08
C PHE A 105 1.55 -15.83 -8.93
N ASN A 106 2.20 -16.98 -8.76
CA ASN A 106 1.83 -17.96 -7.75
C ASN A 106 1.96 -17.45 -6.29
N GLY A 107 2.83 -16.47 -6.01
CA GLY A 107 2.94 -15.87 -4.67
C GLY A 107 1.65 -15.19 -4.21
N LEU A 108 1.01 -14.40 -5.09
CA LEU A 108 -0.27 -13.75 -4.79
C LEU A 108 -1.40 -14.78 -4.57
N GLN A 109 -1.43 -15.83 -5.39
CA GLN A 109 -2.39 -16.93 -5.25
C GLN A 109 -2.22 -17.69 -3.93
N PHE A 110 -0.97 -17.85 -3.48
CA PHE A 110 -0.67 -18.47 -2.19
C PHE A 110 -1.02 -17.55 -1.01
N LEU A 111 -0.73 -16.26 -1.12
CA LEU A 111 -1.10 -15.26 -0.11
C LEU A 111 -2.63 -15.23 0.08
N GLU A 112 -3.39 -15.24 -1.00
CA GLU A 112 -4.86 -15.25 -0.97
C GLU A 112 -5.42 -16.46 -0.21
N ARG A 113 -4.72 -17.59 -0.10
CA ARG A 113 -5.21 -18.78 0.62
C ARG A 113 -4.96 -18.71 2.12
N ARG A 114 -4.15 -17.77 2.61
CA ARG A 114 -3.77 -17.70 4.03
C ARG A 114 -4.85 -16.95 4.82
N ASN A 115 -5.23 -17.54 5.96
CA ASN A 115 -6.27 -16.97 6.84
C ASN A 115 -5.84 -15.65 7.47
N ASP A 116 -4.54 -15.49 7.76
CA ASP A 116 -3.98 -14.28 8.37
C ASP A 116 -3.46 -13.24 7.35
N ALA A 117 -3.65 -13.49 6.04
CA ALA A 117 -3.14 -12.63 4.98
C ALA A 117 -3.63 -11.19 5.10
N SER A 118 -4.94 -10.98 5.27
CA SER A 118 -5.52 -9.63 5.36
C SER A 118 -4.97 -8.87 6.55
N ARG A 119 -4.86 -9.52 7.71
CA ARG A 119 -4.27 -8.90 8.90
C ARG A 119 -2.81 -8.49 8.65
N MET A 120 -2.01 -9.34 8.00
CA MET A 120 -0.60 -9.02 7.71
C MET A 120 -0.47 -7.90 6.67
N LEU A 121 -1.30 -7.90 5.63
CA LEU A 121 -1.37 -6.81 4.65
C LEU A 121 -1.79 -5.50 5.32
N SER A 122 -2.81 -5.49 6.19
CA SER A 122 -3.24 -4.29 6.91
C SER A 122 -2.14 -3.74 7.83
N ILE A 123 -1.41 -4.61 8.54
CA ILE A 123 -0.26 -4.20 9.36
C ILE A 123 0.83 -3.59 8.47
N ARG A 124 1.11 -4.19 7.32
CA ARG A 124 2.13 -3.70 6.39
C ARG A 124 1.72 -2.34 5.81
N PHE A 125 0.45 -2.16 5.44
CA PHE A 125 -0.14 -0.92 4.93
C PHE A 125 -0.14 0.20 5.98
N SER A 126 -0.46 -0.10 7.24
CA SER A 126 -0.45 0.90 8.32
C SER A 126 0.96 1.42 8.63
N ARG A 127 2.00 0.63 8.33
CA ARG A 127 3.39 1.07 8.50
C ARG A 127 3.84 2.00 7.39
N MET A 128 3.22 1.94 6.21
CA MET A 128 3.53 2.80 5.08
C MET A 128 2.98 4.22 5.29
N GLY A 129 3.66 5.02 6.11
CA GLY A 129 3.31 6.42 6.38
C GLY A 129 3.71 7.39 5.26
N LEU A 130 2.93 8.46 5.08
CA LEU A 130 3.23 9.51 4.10
C LEU A 130 4.41 10.41 4.51
N ASP A 131 4.86 10.31 5.75
CA ASP A 131 6.07 10.91 6.28
C ASP A 131 7.31 10.04 6.09
N CYS A 132 7.12 8.81 5.59
CA CYS A 132 8.19 7.85 5.39
C CYS A 132 8.88 7.81 4.00
N PRO A 133 8.34 8.40 2.91
CA PRO A 133 8.98 8.22 1.61
C PRO A 133 10.37 8.87 1.58
N PRO A 134 11.28 8.38 0.74
CA PRO A 134 12.59 8.99 0.60
C PRO A 134 12.50 10.40 0.00
N GLU A 135 13.52 11.23 0.25
CA GLU A 135 13.61 12.56 -0.37
C GLU A 135 13.79 12.48 -1.90
N ASP A 136 14.39 11.40 -2.40
CA ASP A 136 14.58 11.19 -3.82
C ASP A 136 13.24 11.00 -4.56
N ILE A 137 13.07 11.74 -5.66
CA ILE A 137 11.82 11.79 -6.43
C ILE A 137 11.48 10.42 -7.05
N LEU A 138 12.48 9.66 -7.49
CA LEU A 138 12.28 8.35 -8.09
C LEU A 138 11.88 7.35 -7.02
N GLU A 139 12.60 7.34 -5.89
CA GLU A 139 12.27 6.46 -4.78
C GLU A 139 10.90 6.76 -4.16
N LYS A 140 10.51 8.04 -4.05
CA LYS A 140 9.15 8.45 -3.66
C LYS A 140 8.09 7.97 -4.65
N GLY A 141 8.38 8.03 -5.95
CA GLY A 141 7.51 7.48 -6.99
C GLY A 141 7.32 5.96 -6.85
N LEU A 142 8.41 5.22 -6.61
CA LEU A 142 8.36 3.77 -6.36
C LEU A 142 7.57 3.45 -5.08
N TYR A 143 7.77 4.22 -4.02
CA TYR A 143 7.00 4.10 -2.79
C TYR A 143 5.50 4.33 -3.01
N GLY A 144 5.12 5.30 -3.86
CA GLY A 144 3.74 5.50 -4.29
C GLY A 144 3.17 4.30 -5.04
N LEU A 145 3.96 3.64 -5.89
CA LEU A 145 3.55 2.40 -6.57
C LEU A 145 3.33 1.25 -5.57
N ASP A 146 4.16 1.14 -4.53
CA ASP A 146 3.97 0.16 -3.48
C ASP A 146 2.69 0.43 -2.67
N LEU A 147 2.37 1.70 -2.38
CA LEU A 147 1.10 2.07 -1.75
C LEU A 147 -0.09 1.63 -2.62
N ILE A 148 -0.05 1.94 -3.93
CA ILE A 148 -1.08 1.51 -4.88
C ILE A 148 -1.22 -0.02 -4.86
N HIS A 149 -0.11 -0.75 -4.85
CA HIS A 149 -0.10 -2.21 -4.83
C HIS A 149 -0.86 -2.74 -3.61
N ILE A 150 -0.42 -2.38 -2.42
CA ILE A 150 -0.98 -2.93 -1.20
C ILE A 150 -2.43 -2.50 -0.99
N THR A 151 -2.79 -1.26 -1.33
CA THR A 151 -4.18 -0.78 -1.26
C THR A 151 -5.07 -1.56 -2.23
N MET A 152 -4.64 -1.75 -3.49
CA MET A 152 -5.42 -2.50 -4.48
C MET A 152 -5.61 -3.97 -4.09
N LEU A 153 -4.61 -4.60 -3.45
CA LEU A 153 -4.75 -5.93 -2.87
C LEU A 153 -5.77 -5.93 -1.72
N LEU A 154 -5.60 -5.05 -0.73
CA LEU A 154 -6.52 -4.94 0.40
C LEU A 154 -7.96 -4.61 -0.04
N ALA A 155 -8.13 -3.96 -1.18
CA ALA A 155 -9.43 -3.64 -1.76
C ALA A 155 -10.14 -4.84 -2.40
N GLN A 156 -9.55 -6.04 -2.44
CA GLN A 156 -10.24 -7.21 -2.99
C GLN A 156 -11.16 -7.84 -1.93
N PRO A 157 -12.38 -8.26 -2.32
CA PRO A 157 -13.35 -8.93 -1.42
C PRO A 157 -12.74 -10.03 -0.55
N VAL A 158 -11.90 -10.88 -1.16
CA VAL A 158 -11.24 -12.01 -0.48
C VAL A 158 -10.36 -11.60 0.71
N TYR A 159 -9.82 -10.38 0.72
CA TYR A 159 -9.06 -9.87 1.85
C TYR A 159 -9.96 -9.16 2.86
N ILE A 160 -10.91 -8.34 2.39
CA ILE A 160 -11.84 -7.61 3.27
C ILE A 160 -12.70 -8.58 4.10
N ASP A 161 -13.19 -9.67 3.50
CA ASP A 161 -14.08 -10.64 4.14
C ASP A 161 -13.41 -11.47 5.24
N LYS A 162 -12.08 -11.51 5.26
CA LYS A 162 -11.31 -12.19 6.32
C LYS A 162 -11.06 -11.31 7.53
N LEU A 163 -11.34 -10.02 7.45
CA LEU A 163 -11.27 -9.12 8.59
C LEU A 163 -12.59 -9.15 9.35
N ASP A 164 -12.51 -9.16 10.68
CA ASP A 164 -13.67 -8.87 11.53
C ASP A 164 -14.04 -7.38 11.45
N SER A 165 -15.18 -7.00 12.05
CA SER A 165 -15.66 -5.61 12.02
C SER A 165 -14.64 -4.62 12.60
N SER A 166 -13.86 -5.02 13.61
CA SER A 166 -12.81 -4.14 14.17
C SER A 166 -11.66 -3.95 13.19
N GLY A 167 -11.23 -5.02 12.52
CA GLY A 167 -10.17 -4.98 11.51
C GLY A 167 -10.57 -4.17 10.28
N LYS A 168 -11.81 -4.33 9.81
CA LYS A 168 -12.36 -3.50 8.71
C LYS A 168 -12.39 -2.02 9.08
N ARG A 169 -12.83 -1.68 10.29
CA ARG A 169 -12.85 -0.29 10.78
C ARG A 169 -11.44 0.30 10.86
N GLN A 170 -10.47 -0.41 11.43
CA GLN A 170 -9.08 0.05 11.49
C GLN A 170 -8.48 0.26 10.09
N LEU A 171 -8.77 -0.65 9.16
CA LEU A 171 -8.29 -0.53 7.78
C LEU A 171 -8.92 0.69 7.08
N LEU A 172 -10.22 0.93 7.28
CA LEU A 172 -10.93 2.09 6.73
C LEU A 172 -10.39 3.39 7.30
N GLU A 173 -10.18 3.49 8.62
CA GLU A 173 -9.61 4.66 9.27
C GLU A 173 -8.20 4.98 8.73
N GLU A 174 -7.37 3.96 8.55
CA GLU A 174 -6.01 4.14 8.01
C GLU A 174 -6.03 4.57 6.53
N ALA A 175 -6.96 4.03 5.72
CA ALA A 175 -7.15 4.45 4.33
C ALA A 175 -7.69 5.89 4.25
N MET A 176 -8.62 6.29 5.12
CA MET A 176 -9.13 7.66 5.19
C MET A 176 -8.04 8.65 5.58
N LYS A 177 -7.23 8.32 6.58
CA LYS A 177 -6.08 9.13 6.99
C LYS A 177 -5.10 9.38 5.84
N LYS A 178 -4.78 8.35 5.06
CA LYS A 178 -3.89 8.47 3.90
C LYS A 178 -4.54 9.26 2.77
N TYR A 179 -5.82 8.99 2.46
CA TYR A 179 -6.61 9.76 1.52
C TYR A 179 -6.54 11.26 1.81
N GLU A 180 -6.81 11.66 3.05
CA GLU A 180 -6.73 13.06 3.48
C GLU A 180 -5.31 13.62 3.33
N GLY A 181 -4.30 12.83 3.72
CA GLY A 181 -2.90 13.20 3.58
C GLY A 181 -2.47 13.45 2.13
N TYR A 182 -2.95 12.66 1.17
CA TYR A 182 -2.70 12.90 -0.26
C TYR A 182 -3.30 14.22 -0.74
N LEU A 183 -4.49 14.59 -0.23
CA LEU A 183 -5.14 15.85 -0.61
C LEU A 183 -4.44 17.08 -0.02
N LEU A 184 -3.80 16.95 1.13
CA LEU A 184 -3.02 18.03 1.75
C LEU A 184 -1.74 18.36 0.96
N ASP A 185 -1.21 17.39 0.21
CA ASP A 185 0.00 17.55 -0.60
C ASP A 185 -0.13 16.83 -1.97
N LEU A 186 -1.06 17.35 -2.79
CA LEU A 186 -1.33 16.82 -4.12
C LEU A 186 -0.14 16.92 -5.08
N GLU A 187 0.76 17.88 -4.87
CA GLU A 187 1.97 18.03 -5.69
C GLU A 187 2.91 16.83 -5.48
N SER A 188 3.05 16.37 -4.23
CA SER A 188 3.86 15.22 -3.88
C SER A 188 3.25 13.87 -4.27
N TRP A 189 1.93 13.71 -4.09
CA TRP A 189 1.29 12.39 -4.11
C TRP A 189 0.37 12.17 -5.31
N GLY A 190 -0.22 13.24 -5.83
CA GLY A 190 -1.18 13.16 -6.93
C GLY A 190 -2.51 12.52 -6.54
N VAL A 191 -3.52 12.78 -7.37
CA VAL A 191 -4.91 12.35 -7.12
C VAL A 191 -5.12 10.85 -7.29
N TYR A 192 -4.22 10.16 -8.01
CA TYR A 192 -4.38 8.75 -8.31
C TYR A 192 -4.28 7.87 -7.06
N LEU A 193 -3.38 8.19 -6.13
CA LEU A 193 -3.28 7.52 -4.82
C LEU A 193 -4.57 7.68 -4.01
N ALA A 194 -5.11 8.90 -3.94
CA ALA A 194 -6.40 9.16 -3.30
C ALA A 194 -7.54 8.36 -3.94
N SER A 195 -7.54 8.19 -5.27
CA SER A 195 -8.57 7.38 -5.93
C SER A 195 -8.51 5.91 -5.56
N VAL A 196 -7.31 5.35 -5.38
CA VAL A 196 -7.12 3.94 -5.03
C VAL A 196 -7.56 3.68 -3.58
N ASP A 197 -7.25 4.60 -2.65
CA ASP A 197 -7.75 4.52 -1.27
C ASP A 197 -9.28 4.67 -1.21
N ALA A 198 -9.88 5.53 -2.04
CA ALA A 198 -11.34 5.65 -2.12
C ALA A 198 -12.01 4.36 -2.60
N VAL A 199 -11.37 3.57 -3.48
CA VAL A 199 -11.87 2.25 -3.88
C VAL A 199 -11.84 1.27 -2.69
N LEU A 200 -10.74 1.25 -1.93
CA LEU A 200 -10.64 0.44 -0.71
C LEU A 200 -11.75 0.80 0.29
N ILE A 201 -11.90 2.09 0.61
CA ILE A 201 -12.93 2.60 1.53
C ILE A 201 -14.32 2.19 1.06
N SER A 202 -14.62 2.37 -0.23
CA SER A 202 -15.90 1.99 -0.83
C SER A 202 -16.20 0.50 -0.66
N ARG A 203 -15.23 -0.35 -0.98
CA ARG A 203 -15.40 -1.81 -0.92
C ARG A 203 -15.49 -2.31 0.51
N ILE A 204 -14.87 -1.65 1.49
CA ILE A 204 -15.10 -1.95 2.91
C ILE A 204 -16.56 -1.70 3.29
N MET A 205 -17.10 -0.51 2.97
CA MET A 205 -18.49 -0.18 3.26
C MET A 205 -19.47 -1.14 2.57
N ILE A 206 -19.19 -1.55 1.33
CA ILE A 206 -19.99 -2.55 0.60
C ILE A 206 -19.96 -3.91 1.30
N GLN A 207 -18.77 -4.43 1.64
CA GLN A 207 -18.62 -5.73 2.29
C GLN A 207 -19.11 -5.77 3.73
N ASP A 208 -19.33 -4.61 4.35
CA ASP A 208 -19.98 -4.52 5.65
C ASP A 208 -21.49 -4.30 5.57
N GLY A 209 -22.04 -4.16 4.37
CA GLY A 209 -23.48 -3.99 4.16
C GLY A 209 -24.01 -2.61 4.55
N TYR A 210 -23.20 -1.55 4.43
CA TYR A 210 -23.61 -0.20 4.83
C TYR A 210 -24.68 0.37 3.88
N GLU A 211 -25.95 0.21 4.26
CA GLU A 211 -27.14 0.50 3.45
C GLU A 211 -27.16 1.88 2.76
N PRO A 212 -26.82 3.01 3.44
CA PRO A 212 -26.77 4.32 2.78
C PRO A 212 -25.84 4.34 1.57
N PHE A 213 -24.66 3.74 1.69
CA PHE A 213 -23.69 3.69 0.59
C PHE A 213 -24.08 2.68 -0.49
N LEU A 214 -24.64 1.52 -0.12
CA LEU A 214 -25.16 0.54 -1.08
C LEU A 214 -26.25 1.16 -1.97
N MET A 215 -27.17 1.94 -1.39
CA MET A 215 -28.19 2.65 -2.16
C MET A 215 -27.58 3.69 -3.11
N GLU A 216 -26.54 4.42 -2.70
CA GLU A 216 -25.85 5.35 -3.60
C GLU A 216 -25.21 4.62 -4.78
N VAL A 217 -24.48 3.53 -4.53
CA VAL A 217 -23.83 2.73 -5.58
C VAL A 217 -24.85 2.19 -6.58
N GLN A 218 -26.00 1.71 -6.12
CA GLN A 218 -27.08 1.23 -7.00
C GLN A 218 -27.67 2.32 -7.89
N ASN A 219 -27.75 3.56 -7.40
CA ASN A 219 -28.37 4.68 -8.12
C ASN A 219 -27.36 5.51 -8.94
N ASN A 220 -26.07 5.24 -8.80
CA ASN A 220 -25.00 6.03 -9.41
C ASN A 220 -24.05 5.13 -10.22
N GLN A 221 -24.36 4.93 -11.51
CA GLN A 221 -23.58 4.06 -12.39
C GLN A 221 -22.10 4.47 -12.47
N ALA A 222 -21.79 5.78 -12.48
CA ALA A 222 -20.41 6.24 -12.54
C ALA A 222 -19.62 5.87 -11.27
N LEU A 223 -20.28 5.88 -10.10
CA LEU A 223 -19.69 5.41 -8.85
C LEU A 223 -19.49 3.89 -8.87
N ALA A 224 -20.49 3.13 -9.32
CA ALA A 224 -20.38 1.67 -9.46
C ALA A 224 -19.23 1.29 -10.41
N ASP A 225 -19.16 1.90 -11.59
CA ASP A 225 -18.09 1.67 -12.57
C ASP A 225 -16.71 2.02 -12.00
N PHE A 226 -16.60 3.11 -11.23
CA PHE A 226 -15.35 3.49 -10.57
C PHE A 226 -14.93 2.45 -9.53
N ILE A 227 -15.85 2.00 -8.68
CA ILE A 227 -15.57 0.99 -7.64
C ILE A 227 -15.16 -0.34 -8.26
N ASP A 228 -15.80 -0.74 -9.35
CA ASP A 228 -15.51 -2.00 -10.04
C ASP A 228 -14.17 -1.95 -10.78
N THR A 229 -13.88 -0.84 -11.47
CA THR A 229 -12.71 -0.75 -12.35
C THR A 229 -11.48 -0.11 -11.72
N ALA A 230 -11.66 0.61 -10.61
CA ALA A 230 -10.70 1.55 -10.05
C ALA A 230 -10.24 2.65 -11.04
N ASN A 231 -11.04 2.93 -12.08
CA ASN A 231 -10.75 3.97 -13.06
C ASN A 231 -11.61 5.21 -12.79
N LEU A 232 -10.99 6.25 -12.24
CA LEU A 232 -11.68 7.51 -11.89
C LEU A 232 -12.11 8.32 -13.12
N GLY A 233 -11.42 8.14 -14.26
CA GLY A 233 -11.60 9.01 -15.44
C GLY A 233 -11.40 10.48 -15.08
N LYS A 234 -12.43 11.31 -15.31
CA LYS A 234 -12.43 12.76 -14.99
C LYS A 234 -13.36 13.12 -13.83
N ASN A 235 -13.94 12.13 -13.14
CA ASN A 235 -15.05 12.34 -12.20
C ASN A 235 -14.56 12.50 -10.76
N LEU A 236 -13.76 13.53 -10.49
CA LEU A 236 -13.18 13.77 -9.15
C LEU A 236 -14.24 13.90 -8.05
N GLU A 237 -15.45 14.34 -8.39
CA GLU A 237 -16.58 14.47 -7.47
C GLU A 237 -17.00 13.15 -6.81
N LEU A 238 -16.71 12.00 -7.46
CA LEU A 238 -16.97 10.67 -6.89
C LEU A 238 -16.17 10.45 -5.60
N LEU A 239 -14.95 10.99 -5.52
CA LEU A 239 -14.10 10.83 -4.34
C LEU A 239 -14.71 11.53 -3.12
N ASN A 240 -15.15 12.78 -3.28
CA ASN A 240 -15.80 13.54 -2.21
C ASN A 240 -17.06 12.84 -1.70
N LYS A 241 -17.86 12.29 -2.62
CA LYS A 241 -19.07 11.55 -2.29
C LYS A 241 -18.77 10.29 -1.46
N ILE A 242 -17.76 9.51 -1.84
CA ILE A 242 -17.35 8.33 -1.06
C ILE A 242 -16.96 8.71 0.37
N ILE A 243 -16.18 9.78 0.52
CA ILE A 243 -15.71 10.23 1.83
C ILE A 243 -16.85 10.80 2.69
N GLU A 244 -17.84 11.45 2.09
CA GLU A 244 -19.06 11.88 2.80
C GLU A 244 -19.77 10.68 3.45
N TYR A 245 -19.94 9.57 2.73
CA TYR A 245 -20.52 8.36 3.29
C TYR A 245 -19.61 7.71 4.35
N ALA A 246 -18.30 7.65 4.10
CA ALA A 246 -17.34 7.05 5.01
C ALA A 246 -17.25 7.79 6.36
N ASN A 247 -17.42 9.11 6.38
CA ASN A 247 -17.48 9.89 7.63
C ASN A 247 -18.72 9.58 8.50
N ASN A 248 -19.73 8.92 7.93
CA ASN A 248 -20.97 8.54 8.61
C ASN A 248 -21.10 7.02 8.82
N TYR A 249 -20.08 6.23 8.43
CA TYR A 249 -20.02 4.77 8.54
C TYR A 249 -19.72 4.29 9.97
#